data_AF-R5CQ90-F1
#
_entry.id   AF-R5CQ90-F1
#
_cell.length_a   1.000
_cell.length_b   1.000
_cell.length_c   1.000
_cell.angle_alpha   90.00
_cell.angle_beta   90.00
_cell.angle_gamma   90.00
#
_symmetry.space_group_name_H-M   'P 1'
#
loop_
_entity.id
_entity.type
_entity.pdbx_description
1 polymer ?
#
loop_
_entity_poly.entity_id
_entity_poly.type
_entity_poly.pdbx_seq_one_letter_code
_entity_poly.pdbx_strand_id
1 'polypeptide(L)'
;MRKFDIDKVYNAYISLDKKQRQDLLQRLNLLGIPVTKIEAYTYPEAPGIKHLFFYLEGSSEPVPYFLLEDEILQKIQNGIWEFYLSK
;
A
#
# COMPACT_ATOMS: atom_id res chain seq x y z
N MET A 1 -8.12 10.89 -14.76
CA MET A 1 -6.73 10.47 -15.04
C MET A 1 -6.25 9.68 -13.84
N ARG A 2 -5.96 8.38 -14.00
CA ARG A 2 -5.29 7.56 -12.96
C ARG A 2 -3.97 8.24 -12.60
N LYS A 3 -3.90 8.96 -11.48
CA LYS A 3 -2.61 9.39 -10.92
C LYS A 3 -2.14 8.28 -9.99
N PHE A 4 -1.44 7.33 -10.60
CA PHE A 4 -0.64 6.34 -9.89
C PHE A 4 0.69 7.01 -9.53
N ASP A 5 0.90 7.33 -8.25
CA ASP A 5 2.19 7.82 -7.75
C ASP A 5 2.80 6.76 -6.84
N ILE A 6 3.28 5.68 -7.47
CA ILE A 6 3.88 4.55 -6.74
C ILE A 6 5.13 4.99 -5.98
N ASP A 7 5.90 5.94 -6.49
CA ASP A 7 7.08 6.46 -5.79
C ASP A 7 6.70 7.09 -4.46
N LYS A 8 5.70 7.98 -4.48
CA LYS A 8 5.20 8.64 -3.27
C LYS A 8 4.67 7.63 -2.26
N VAL A 9 3.83 6.69 -2.71
CA VAL A 9 3.16 5.73 -1.83
C VAL A 9 4.13 4.71 -1.27
N TYR A 10 5.06 4.21 -2.10
CA TYR A 10 6.12 3.30 -1.69
C TYR A 10 7.01 3.96 -0.64
N ASN A 11 7.52 5.16 -0.91
CA ASN A 11 8.41 5.89 0.00
C ASN A 11 7.71 6.18 1.34
N ALA A 12 6.44 6.59 1.29
CA ALA A 12 5.62 6.79 2.48
C ALA A 12 5.52 5.50 3.31
N TYR A 13 5.20 4.37 2.68
CA TYR A 13 5.07 3.08 3.36
C TYR A 13 6.38 2.56 3.95
N ILE A 14 7.50 2.57 3.21
CA ILE A 14 8.77 2.03 3.70
C ILE A 14 9.35 2.85 4.87
N SER A 15 8.98 4.14 4.96
CA SER A 15 9.37 5.02 6.05
C SER A 15 8.63 4.77 7.38
N LEU A 16 7.63 3.89 7.38
CA LEU A 16 6.88 3.51 8.57
C LEU A 16 7.60 2.40 9.32
N ASP A 17 7.66 2.53 10.65
CA ASP A 17 8.11 1.44 11.52
C ASP A 17 7.07 0.32 11.64
N LYS A 18 7.41 -0.76 12.35
CA LYS A 18 6.53 -1.93 12.49
C LYS A 18 5.19 -1.60 13.14
N LYS A 19 5.17 -0.74 14.16
CA LYS A 19 3.94 -0.36 14.88
C LYS A 19 3.08 0.54 14.00
N GLN A 20 3.70 1.54 13.37
CA GLN A 20 3.05 2.42 12.40
C GLN A 20 2.43 1.65 11.24
N ARG A 21 3.10 0.60 10.74
CA ARG A 21 2.51 -0.28 9.71
C ARG A 21 1.28 -1.04 10.21
N GLN A 22 1.27 -1.50 11.46
CA GLN A 22 0.09 -2.14 12.04
C GLN A 22 -1.07 -1.16 12.18
N ASP A 23 -0.81 0.06 12.66
CA ASP A 23 -1.81 1.12 12.79
C ASP A 23 -2.37 1.53 11.42
N LEU A 24 -1.51 1.63 10.40
CA LEU A 24 -1.91 1.86 9.02
C LEU A 24 -2.85 0.75 8.51
N LEU A 25 -2.53 -0.53 8.75
CA LEU A 25 -3.39 -1.64 8.34
C LEU A 25 -4.77 -1.52 9.01
N GLN A 26 -4.83 -1.25 10.30
CA GLN A 26 -6.11 -1.03 11.00
C GLN A 26 -6.90 0.13 10.38
N ARG A 27 -6.23 1.24 10.06
CA ARG A 27 -6.88 2.39 9.40
C ARG A 27 -7.43 2.03 8.01
N LEU A 28 -6.70 1.27 7.22
CA LEU A 28 -7.18 0.81 5.90
C LEU A 28 -8.39 -0.13 6.03
N ASN A 29 -8.40 -1.01 7.05
CA ASN A 29 -9.54 -1.87 7.36
C ASN A 29 -10.78 -1.05 7.75
N LEU A 30 -10.62 0.00 8.55
CA LEU A 30 -11.71 0.93 8.90
C LEU A 30 -12.27 1.68 7.68
N LEU A 31 -11.48 1.84 6.62
CA LEU A 31 -11.91 2.41 5.34
C LEU A 31 -12.59 1.37 4.41
N GLY A 32 -12.83 0.16 4.91
CA GLY A 32 -13.47 -0.93 4.17
C GLY A 32 -12.52 -1.68 3.23
N ILE A 33 -11.21 -1.54 3.41
CA ILE A 33 -10.21 -2.26 2.62
C ILE A 33 -9.61 -3.36 3.50
N PRO A 34 -9.95 -4.64 3.29
CA PRO A 34 -9.58 -5.72 4.19
C PRO A 34 -8.12 -6.15 4.00
N VAL A 35 -7.17 -5.22 4.18
CA VAL A 35 -5.73 -5.49 4.00
C VAL A 35 -5.15 -6.10 5.27
N THR A 36 -4.57 -7.28 5.16
CA THR A 36 -3.91 -8.00 6.26
C THR A 36 -2.41 -7.79 6.29
N LYS A 37 -1.79 -7.54 5.13
CA LYS A 37 -0.35 -7.27 4.99
C LYS A 37 -0.09 -6.42 3.75
N ILE A 38 0.92 -5.56 3.84
CA ILE A 38 1.51 -4.86 2.70
C ILE A 38 2.96 -5.29 2.61
N GLU A 39 3.45 -5.56 1.42
CA GLU A 39 4.85 -5.89 1.17
C GLU A 39 5.45 -4.97 0.13
N ALA A 40 6.57 -4.35 0.48
CA ALA A 40 7.35 -3.50 -0.42
C ALA A 40 8.43 -4.34 -1.10
N TYR A 41 8.45 -4.30 -2.42
CA TYR A 41 9.35 -5.10 -3.23
C TYR A 41 10.01 -4.23 -4.31
N THR A 42 11.30 -4.49 -4.53
CA THR A 42 12.10 -3.94 -5.62
C THR A 42 12.76 -5.08 -6.36
N TYR A 43 12.67 -5.09 -7.68
CA TYR A 43 13.29 -6.12 -8.51
C TYR A 43 14.82 -5.94 -8.51
N PRO A 44 15.61 -6.95 -8.08
CA PRO A 44 17.07 -6.88 -8.13
C PRO A 44 17.61 -6.58 -9.54
N GLU A 45 16.94 -7.12 -10.57
CA GLU A 45 17.24 -6.92 -11.98
C GLU A 45 16.83 -5.53 -12.50
N ALA A 46 15.98 -4.80 -11.78
CA ALA A 46 15.51 -3.46 -12.14
C ALA A 46 15.32 -2.57 -10.89
N PRO A 47 16.41 -2.03 -10.31
CA PRO A 47 16.38 -1.29 -9.04
C PRO A 47 15.50 -0.03 -9.03
N GLY A 48 15.13 0.48 -10.20
CA GLY A 48 14.23 1.62 -10.35
C GLY A 48 12.74 1.26 -10.27
N ILE A 49 12.38 -0.02 -10.26
CA ILE A 49 11.00 -0.48 -10.28
C ILE A 49 10.54 -0.82 -8.86
N LYS A 50 9.62 -0.02 -8.34
CA LYS A 50 9.02 -0.16 -7.00
C LYS A 50 7.64 -0.79 -7.07
N HIS A 51 7.41 -1.84 -6.30
CA HIS A 51 6.14 -2.53 -6.22
C HIS A 51 5.64 -2.62 -4.78
N LEU A 52 4.32 -2.57 -4.62
CA LEU A 52 3.63 -2.91 -3.39
C LEU A 52 2.67 -4.07 -3.66
N PHE A 53 2.71 -5.06 -2.78
CA PHE A 53 1.79 -6.19 -2.78
C PHE A 53 0.84 -6.09 -1.59
N PHE A 54 -0.44 -6.28 -1.83
CA PHE A 54 -1.50 -6.19 -0.84
C PHE A 54 -2.10 -7.57 -0.62
N TYR A 55 -2.02 -8.05 0.61
CA TYR A 55 -2.69 -9.28 1.02
C TYR A 55 -4.06 -8.89 1.56
N LEU A 56 -5.10 -9.37 0.91
CA LEU A 56 -6.49 -9.11 1.30
C LEU A 56 -7.04 -10.30 2.08
N GLU A 57 -7.91 -10.04 3.05
CA GLU A 57 -8.62 -11.08 3.78
C GLU A 57 -9.41 -11.97 2.79
N GLY A 58 -9.28 -13.29 2.95
CA GLY A 58 -9.91 -14.27 2.05
C GLY A 58 -9.21 -14.49 0.71
N SER A 59 -8.13 -13.75 0.39
CA SER A 59 -7.30 -14.02 -0.79
C SER A 59 -6.08 -14.88 -0.44
N SER A 60 -5.82 -15.92 -1.24
CA SER A 60 -4.60 -16.71 -1.14
C SER A 60 -3.40 -16.05 -1.80
N GLU A 61 -3.63 -15.11 -2.72
CA GLU A 61 -2.59 -14.45 -3.50
C GLU A 61 -2.53 -12.94 -3.18
N PRO A 62 -1.33 -12.35 -3.13
CA PRO A 62 -1.18 -10.92 -3.01
C PRO A 62 -1.64 -10.23 -4.30
N VAL A 63 -2.36 -9.13 -4.15
CA VAL A 63 -2.76 -8.27 -5.26
C VAL A 63 -1.68 -7.20 -5.48
N PRO A 64 -1.05 -7.14 -6.67
CA PRO A 64 -0.13 -6.06 -7.01
C PRO A 64 -0.84 -4.72 -7.04
N TYR A 65 -0.17 -3.66 -6.59
CA TYR A 65 -0.69 -2.29 -6.55
C TYR A 65 -1.37 -1.83 -7.84
N PHE A 66 -0.79 -2.14 -9.00
CA PHE A 66 -1.30 -1.74 -10.31
C PHE A 66 -2.50 -2.57 -10.80
N LEU A 67 -2.82 -3.68 -10.12
CA LEU A 67 -4.00 -4.52 -10.39
C LEU A 67 -5.18 -4.22 -9.47
N LEU A 68 -5.04 -3.30 -8.51
CA LEU A 68 -6.15 -2.86 -7.67
C LEU A 68 -7.19 -2.10 -8.48
N GLU A 69 -8.47 -2.29 -8.13
CA GLU A 69 -9.56 -1.47 -8.65
C GLU A 69 -9.35 0.00 -8.31
N ASP A 70 -9.80 0.91 -9.18
CA ASP A 70 -9.51 2.34 -9.08
C ASP A 70 -9.94 2.96 -7.74
N GLU A 71 -11.11 2.56 -7.24
CA GLU A 71 -11.63 3.04 -5.97
C GLU A 71 -10.76 2.58 -4.80
N ILE A 72 -10.41 1.29 -4.78
CA ILE A 72 -9.57 0.69 -3.74
C ILE A 72 -8.18 1.31 -3.77
N LEU A 73 -7.60 1.43 -4.96
CA LEU A 73 -6.32 2.08 -5.16
C LEU A 73 -6.33 3.50 -4.61
N GLN A 74 -7.33 4.31 -4.96
CA GLN A 74 -7.39 5.69 -4.51
C GLN A 74 -7.48 5.78 -2.98
N LYS A 75 -8.29 4.92 -2.36
CA LYS A 75 -8.39 4.83 -0.89
C LYS A 75 -7.06 4.43 -0.25
N ILE A 76 -6.35 3.45 -0.82
CA ILE A 76 -5.03 3.03 -0.33
C ILE A 76 -4.01 4.16 -0.48
N GLN A 77 -3.95 4.81 -1.65
CA GLN A 77 -3.04 5.93 -1.90
C GLN A 77 -3.22 7.05 -0.87
N ASN A 78 -4.47 7.47 -0.67
CA ASN A 78 -4.80 8.51 0.29
C ASN A 78 -4.54 8.04 1.73
N GLY A 79 -4.96 6.82 2.08
CA GLY A 79 -4.78 6.27 3.42
C GLY A 79 -3.32 6.17 3.84
N ILE A 80 -2.44 5.65 2.97
CA ILE A 80 -1.00 5.57 3.23
C ILE A 80 -0.39 6.97 3.32
N TRP A 81 -0.73 7.87 2.38
CA TRP A 81 -0.14 9.20 2.35
C TRP A 81 -0.56 10.07 3.54
N GLU A 82 -1.85 10.10 3.87
CA GLU A 82 -2.35 10.82 5.02
C GLU A 82 -1.77 10.27 6.32
N PHE A 83 -1.70 8.95 6.47
CA PHE A 83 -1.09 8.33 7.64
C PHE A 83 0.38 8.75 7.77
N TYR A 84 1.12 8.74 6.66
CA TYR A 84 2.51 9.18 6.63
C TYR A 84 2.68 10.65 7.05
N LEU A 85 1.75 11.53 6.69
CA LEU A 85 1.80 12.94 7.08
C LEU A 85 1.38 13.19 8.53
N SER A 86 0.60 12.29 9.12
CA SER A 86 0.08 12.42 10.50
C SER A 86 0.86 11.62 11.55
N LYS A 87 1.90 10.88 11.14
CA LYS A 87 2.65 9.94 12.00
C LYS A 87 3.62 10.62 12.97
#